data_AF-A0A2V6RDN3-F1
#
_entry.id   AF-A0A2V6RDN3-F1
#
_cell.length_a   1.000
_cell.length_b   1.000
_cell.length_c   1.000
_cell.angle_alpha   90.00
_cell.angle_beta   90.00
_cell.angle_gamma   90.00
#
_symmetry.space_group_name_H-M   'P 1'
#
loop_
_entity.id
_entity.type
_entity.pdbx_description
1 polymer ?
#
loop_
_entity_poly.entity_id
_entity_poly.type
_entity_poly.pdbx_seq_one_letter_code
_entity_poly.pdbx_strand_id
1 'polypeptide(L)'
;MPLAVGAGPLAVPLLGPWTDGRAWQWQWQGDLQPLWWVIGAGGLGILIVILALWALVSLAPVVLALVGAALGIRWLAGATRRSRPDRALQILRERYARGEIGKDEFDAKLRDLREG
;
A
#
# COMPACT_ATOMS: atom_id res chain seq x y z
N MET A 1 -52.58 2.69 -62.97
CA MET A 1 -52.04 3.82 -62.18
C MET A 1 -53.20 4.39 -61.34
N PRO A 2 -53.14 4.43 -60.00
CA PRO A 2 -52.43 3.57 -59.07
C PRO A 2 -53.36 2.95 -58.00
N LEU A 3 -52.95 1.77 -57.50
CA LEU A 3 -53.28 1.25 -56.18
C LEU A 3 -52.52 2.07 -55.12
N ALA A 4 -52.87 1.85 -53.84
CA ALA A 4 -52.26 2.40 -52.62
C ALA A 4 -52.95 3.68 -52.12
N VAL A 5 -53.11 3.96 -50.82
CA VAL A 5 -52.42 3.59 -49.58
C VAL A 5 -53.50 3.76 -48.48
N GLY A 6 -53.78 2.81 -47.59
CA GLY A 6 -53.03 2.61 -46.35
C GLY A 6 -53.53 3.52 -45.20
N ALA A 7 -53.60 2.94 -43.99
CA ALA A 7 -53.82 3.56 -42.69
C ALA A 7 -55.28 3.79 -42.22
N GLY A 8 -55.88 2.73 -41.66
CA GLY A 8 -56.52 2.91 -40.34
C GLY A 8 -55.41 3.15 -39.33
N PRO A 9 -55.51 4.16 -38.45
CA PRO A 9 -56.11 3.96 -37.12
C PRO A 9 -56.81 5.25 -36.62
N LEU A 10 -57.17 5.30 -35.34
CA LEU A 10 -57.57 6.48 -34.57
C LEU A 10 -59.09 6.71 -34.46
N ALA A 11 -59.78 5.71 -33.93
CA ALA A 11 -60.94 5.96 -33.08
C ALA A 11 -60.46 6.78 -31.86
N VAL A 12 -60.79 8.07 -31.84
CA VAL A 12 -60.59 8.97 -30.70
C VAL A 12 -61.51 8.50 -29.57
N PRO A 13 -61.01 8.10 -28.38
CA PRO A 13 -61.88 7.78 -27.27
C PRO A 13 -62.39 9.10 -26.69
N LEU A 14 -63.62 9.47 -27.06
CA LEU A 14 -64.27 10.74 -26.72
C LEU A 14 -64.83 10.81 -25.29
N LEU A 15 -64.51 9.88 -24.39
CA LEU A 15 -65.10 9.86 -23.04
C LEU A 15 -64.11 9.31 -22.00
N GLY A 16 -63.49 10.21 -21.24
CA GLY A 16 -62.72 9.91 -20.03
C GLY A 16 -61.71 11.02 -19.71
N PRO A 17 -61.78 11.68 -18.53
CA PRO A 17 -60.76 12.63 -18.15
C PRO A 17 -59.45 11.87 -17.94
N TRP A 18 -58.42 12.25 -18.70
CA TRP A 18 -57.03 11.86 -18.48
C TRP A 18 -56.52 12.46 -17.16
N THR A 19 -57.12 12.08 -16.03
CA THR A 19 -56.74 12.53 -14.68
C THR A 19 -56.02 11.46 -13.88
N ASP A 20 -55.62 10.35 -14.50
CA ASP A 20 -54.63 9.49 -13.88
C ASP A 20 -53.23 10.12 -14.05
N GLY A 21 -53.01 11.20 -13.29
CA GLY A 21 -51.67 11.72 -12.95
C GLY A 21 -50.83 10.73 -12.13
N ARG A 22 -51.16 9.43 -12.19
CA ARG A 22 -50.59 8.31 -11.45
C ARG A 22 -49.86 7.32 -12.36
N ALA A 23 -49.81 7.54 -13.67
CA ALA A 23 -49.17 6.60 -14.60
C ALA A 23 -47.64 6.76 -14.71
N TRP A 24 -47.04 7.80 -14.10
CA TRP A 24 -45.60 8.06 -14.14
C TRP A 24 -44.99 8.43 -12.78
N GLN A 25 -45.49 7.84 -11.69
CA GLN A 25 -44.65 7.78 -10.49
C GLN A 25 -43.61 6.68 -10.73
N TRP A 26 -42.36 7.07 -10.91
CA TRP A 26 -41.25 6.15 -11.14
C TRP A 26 -41.25 5.06 -10.04
N GLN A 27 -41.77 3.88 -10.34
CA GLN A 27 -41.80 2.73 -9.41
C GLN A 27 -40.37 2.29 -8.99
N TRP A 28 -39.35 2.77 -9.71
CA TRP A 28 -37.94 2.74 -9.32
C TRP A 28 -37.67 3.24 -7.89
N GLN A 29 -38.52 4.13 -7.36
CA GLN A 29 -38.40 4.61 -5.99
C GLN A 29 -38.98 3.67 -4.94
N GLY A 30 -39.85 2.70 -5.24
CA GLY A 30 -40.45 1.83 -4.22
C GLY A 30 -39.65 0.56 -3.94
N ASP A 31 -39.23 -0.11 -5.02
CA ASP A 31 -38.85 -1.53 -4.93
C ASP A 31 -37.33 -1.77 -4.86
N LEU A 32 -36.52 -0.77 -5.24
CA LEU A 32 -35.05 -0.87 -5.26
C LEU A 32 -34.39 -0.26 -4.01
N GLN A 33 -35.15 0.39 -3.13
CA GLN A 33 -34.63 1.03 -1.92
C GLN A 33 -33.73 0.13 -1.05
N PRO A 34 -34.03 -1.16 -0.79
CA PRO A 34 -33.15 -1.98 0.03
C PRO A 34 -31.81 -2.29 -0.65
N LEU A 35 -31.75 -2.34 -1.98
CA LEU A 35 -30.52 -2.61 -2.72
C LEU A 35 -29.53 -1.43 -2.61
N TRP A 36 -30.02 -0.19 -2.68
CA TRP A 36 -29.20 1.02 -2.55
C TRP A 36 -28.58 1.17 -1.15
N TRP A 37 -29.28 0.74 -0.09
CA TRP A 37 -28.71 0.69 1.27
C TRP A 37 -27.59 -0.35 1.40
N VAL A 38 -27.75 -1.52 0.79
CA VAL A 38 -26.70 -2.55 0.80
C VAL A 38 -25.48 -2.11 -0.02
N ILE A 39 -25.67 -1.47 -1.16
CA ILE A 39 -24.57 -0.94 -1.99
C ILE A 39 -23.93 0.31 -1.34
N GLY A 40 -24.71 1.16 -0.66
CA GLY A 40 -24.20 2.36 0.01
C GLY A 40 -23.51 2.08 1.35
N ALA A 41 -24.15 1.33 2.25
CA ALA A 41 -23.61 1.01 3.58
C ALA A 41 -22.68 -0.21 3.56
N GLY A 42 -23.00 -1.25 2.77
CA GLY A 42 -22.17 -2.45 2.64
C GLY A 42 -21.06 -2.32 1.59
N GLY A 43 -21.30 -1.57 0.52
CA GLY A 43 -20.30 -1.38 -0.55
C GLY A 43 -19.07 -0.59 -0.11
N LEU A 44 -19.20 0.33 0.85
CA LEU A 44 -18.07 1.04 1.47
C LEU A 44 -17.13 0.08 2.21
N GLY A 45 -17.69 -0.89 2.95
CA GLY A 45 -16.91 -1.93 3.62
C GLY A 45 -16.17 -2.81 2.62
N ILE A 46 -16.85 -3.25 1.55
CA ILE A 46 -16.24 -4.07 0.49
C ILE A 46 -15.13 -3.29 -0.24
N LEU A 47 -15.34 -2.01 -0.53
CA LEU A 47 -14.33 -1.15 -1.15
C LEU A 47 -13.09 -1.02 -0.26
N ILE A 48 -13.27 -0.81 1.05
CA ILE A 48 -12.16 -0.74 2.01
C ILE A 48 -11.39 -2.06 2.05
N VAL A 49 -12.06 -3.21 2.07
CA VAL A 49 -11.40 -4.52 2.08
C VAL A 49 -10.60 -4.76 0.80
N ILE A 50 -11.15 -4.40 -0.36
CA ILE A 50 -10.45 -4.51 -1.65
C ILE A 50 -9.22 -3.59 -1.68
N LEU A 51 -9.37 -2.33 -1.28
CA LEU A 51 -8.25 -1.38 -1.22
C LEU A 51 -7.19 -1.81 -0.22
N ALA A 52 -7.58 -2.35 0.93
CA ALA A 52 -6.67 -2.88 1.94
C ALA A 52 -5.89 -4.10 1.42
N LEU A 53 -6.54 -5.02 0.70
CA LEU A 53 -5.87 -6.15 0.05
C LEU A 53 -4.87 -5.68 -1.02
N TRP A 54 -5.26 -4.70 -1.83
CA TRP A 54 -4.40 -4.13 -2.87
C TRP A 54 -3.19 -3.40 -2.27
N ALA A 55 -3.43 -2.62 -1.22
CA ALA A 55 -2.42 -1.93 -0.45
C ALA A 55 -1.49 -2.94 0.25
N LEU A 56 -2.01 -4.02 0.82
CA LEU A 56 -1.20 -5.05 1.46
C LEU A 56 -0.25 -5.72 0.46
N VAL A 57 -0.74 -6.09 -0.73
CA VAL A 57 0.10 -6.68 -1.79
C VAL A 57 1.19 -5.70 -2.25
N SER A 58 0.87 -4.40 -2.34
CA SER A 58 1.82 -3.38 -2.81
C SER A 58 2.79 -2.93 -1.73
N LEU A 59 2.35 -2.78 -0.47
CA LEU A 59 3.18 -2.35 0.65
C LEU A 59 4.03 -3.50 1.21
N ALA A 60 3.58 -4.76 1.14
CA ALA A 60 4.34 -5.90 1.65
C ALA A 60 5.80 -5.95 1.15
N PRO A 61 6.09 -5.85 -0.17
CA PRO A 61 7.48 -5.85 -0.65
C PRO A 61 8.25 -4.60 -0.23
N VAL A 62 7.58 -3.43 -0.16
CA VAL A 62 8.21 -2.18 0.26
C VAL A 62 8.63 -2.23 1.73
N VAL A 63 7.75 -2.70 2.60
CA VAL A 63 8.00 -2.87 4.04
C VAL A 63 9.10 -3.90 4.25
N LEU A 64 9.05 -5.03 3.54
CA LEU A 64 10.06 -6.08 3.64
C LEU A 64 11.44 -5.58 3.17
N ALA A 65 11.48 -4.80 2.09
CA ALA A 65 12.71 -4.18 1.60
C ALA A 65 13.28 -3.18 2.62
N LEU A 66 12.44 -2.34 3.22
CA LEU A 66 12.84 -1.39 4.27
C LEU A 66 13.40 -2.10 5.50
N VAL A 67 12.70 -3.11 6.01
CA VAL A 67 13.14 -3.90 7.17
C VAL A 67 14.42 -4.67 6.85
N GLY A 68 14.47 -5.34 5.68
CA GLY A 68 15.65 -6.07 5.22
C GLY A 68 16.87 -5.16 5.03
N ALA A 69 16.68 -3.99 4.43
CA ALA A 69 17.74 -2.99 4.28
C ALA A 69 18.19 -2.45 5.63
N ALA A 70 17.26 -2.10 6.52
CA ALA A 70 17.59 -1.60 7.85
C ALA A 70 18.34 -2.64 8.70
N LEU A 71 17.90 -3.91 8.69
CA LEU A 71 18.61 -4.99 9.38
C LEU A 71 19.96 -5.26 8.72
N GLY A 72 20.02 -5.27 7.39
CA GLY A 72 21.27 -5.46 6.63
C GLY A 72 22.29 -4.36 6.97
N ILE A 73 21.87 -3.10 6.97
CA ILE A 73 22.72 -1.96 7.35
C ILE A 73 23.09 -2.04 8.83
N ARG A 74 22.16 -2.38 9.74
CA ARG A 74 22.48 -2.49 11.17
C ARG A 74 23.43 -3.64 11.48
N TRP A 75 23.27 -4.78 10.81
CA TRP A 75 24.15 -5.92 10.95
C TRP A 75 25.53 -5.64 10.33
N LEU A 76 25.57 -5.03 9.16
CA LEU A 76 26.81 -4.62 8.51
C LEU A 76 27.52 -3.51 9.30
N ALA A 77 26.81 -2.51 9.81
CA ALA A 77 27.38 -1.49 10.67
C ALA A 77 27.92 -2.08 11.98
N GLY A 78 27.25 -3.08 12.54
CA GLY A 78 27.75 -3.86 13.68
C GLY A 78 28.99 -4.68 13.35
N ALA A 79 29.04 -5.32 12.18
CA ALA A 79 30.17 -6.09 11.70
C ALA A 79 31.37 -5.19 11.38
N THR A 80 31.16 -4.04 10.74
CA THR A 80 32.21 -3.06 10.43
C THR A 80 32.75 -2.42 11.71
N ARG A 81 31.90 -2.15 12.72
CA ARG A 81 32.36 -1.71 14.05
C ARG A 81 33.14 -2.75 14.81
N ARG A 82 32.94 -4.05 14.56
CA ARG A 82 33.77 -5.11 15.17
C ARG A 82 35.08 -5.31 14.40
N SER A 83 35.03 -5.19 13.08
CA SER A 83 36.18 -5.34 12.19
C SER A 83 37.17 -4.17 12.26
N ARG A 84 36.70 -2.94 12.51
CA ARG A 84 37.55 -1.74 12.58
C ARG A 84 38.49 -1.73 13.81
N PRO A 85 38.05 -2.04 15.04
CA PRO A 85 38.91 -2.27 16.20
C PRO A 85 39.91 -3.40 15.94
N ASP A 86 39.46 -4.55 15.43
CA ASP A 86 40.34 -5.69 15.17
C ASP A 86 41.44 -5.37 14.14
N ARG A 87 41.11 -4.60 13.10
CA ARG A 87 42.09 -4.17 12.08
C ARG A 87 43.09 -3.16 12.65
N ALA A 88 42.64 -2.22 13.48
CA ALA A 88 43.53 -1.28 14.17
C ALA A 88 44.48 -2.00 15.15
N LEU A 89 43.97 -2.99 15.88
CA LEU A 89 44.76 -3.84 16.77
C LEU A 89 45.76 -4.71 16.02
N GLN A 90 45.39 -5.28 14.86
CA GLN A 90 46.31 -6.02 14.00
C GLN A 90 47.49 -5.15 13.55
N ILE A 91 47.21 -3.93 13.06
CA ILE A 91 48.26 -3.00 12.61
C ILE A 91 49.17 -2.59 13.77
N LEU A 92 48.61 -2.37 14.97
CA LEU A 92 49.40 -2.01 16.15
C LEU A 92 50.33 -3.15 16.58
N ARG A 93 49.82 -4.39 16.57
CA ARG A 93 50.58 -5.60 16.92
C ARG A 93 51.70 -5.90 15.94
N GLU A 94 51.48 -5.62 14.65
CA GLU A 94 52.48 -5.78 13.60
C GLU A 94 53.65 -4.79 13.76
N ARG A 95 53.39 -3.53 14.17
CA ARG A 95 54.47 -2.56 14.44
C ARG A 95 55.22 -2.82 15.73
N TYR A 96 54.54 -3.35 16.75
CA TYR A 96 55.21 -3.84 17.96
C TYR A 96 56.17 -4.99 17.64
N ALA A 97 55.77 -5.93 16.78
CA ALA A 97 56.63 -7.03 16.34
C ALA A 97 57.84 -6.56 15.50
N ARG A 98 57.70 -5.45 14.75
CA ARG A 98 58.83 -4.79 14.07
C ARG A 98 59.73 -4.00 15.03
N GLY A 99 59.32 -3.80 16.28
CA GLY A 99 60.07 -3.02 17.27
C GLY A 99 60.05 -1.50 17.05
N GLU A 100 59.20 -0.99 16.15
CA GLU A 100 59.06 0.45 15.87
C GLU A 100 58.32 1.20 16.98
N ILE A 101 57.60 0.48 17.85
CA ILE A 101 56.80 1.04 18.94
C ILE A 101 57.18 0.35 20.26
N GLY A 102 57.47 1.16 21.27
CA GLY A 102 57.76 0.69 22.63
C GLY A 102 56.53 0.13 23.34
N LYS A 103 56.74 -0.80 24.27
CA LYS A 103 55.67 -1.51 25.00
C LYS A 103 54.70 -0.57 25.73
N ASP A 104 55.20 0.56 26.20
CA ASP A 104 54.40 1.57 26.93
C ASP A 104 53.42 2.31 25.99
N GLU A 105 53.85 2.63 24.76
CA GLU A 105 52.99 3.25 23.75
C GLU A 105 51.95 2.27 23.19
N PHE A 106 52.30 0.98 23.12
CA PHE A 106 51.38 -0.09 22.72
C PHE A 106 50.23 -0.22 23.73
N ASP A 107 50.54 -0.28 25.02
CA ASP A 107 49.53 -0.45 26.06
C ASP A 107 48.60 0.78 26.18
N ALA A 108 49.12 1.99 26.01
CA ALA A 108 48.31 3.21 25.99
C ALA A 108 47.29 3.20 24.84
N LYS A 109 47.72 2.87 23.60
CA LYS A 109 46.83 2.81 22.43
C LYS A 109 45.88 1.61 22.46
N LEU A 110 46.29 0.49 23.05
CA LEU A 110 45.42 -0.68 23.23
C LEU A 110 44.26 -0.38 24.18
N ARG A 111 44.52 0.38 25.26
CA ARG A 111 43.52 0.75 26.26
C ARG A 111 42.51 1.75 25.69
N ASP A 112 43.01 2.77 24.98
CA ASP A 112 42.19 3.76 24.27
C ASP A 112 41.25 3.13 23.22
N LEU A 113 41.76 2.17 22.42
CA LEU A 113 40.96 1.45 21.41
C LEU A 113 39.96 0.44 22.00
N ARG A 114 40.09 0.08 23.30
CA ARG A 114 39.16 -0.82 24.02
C ARG A 114 38.09 -0.07 24.81
N GLU A 115 38.39 1.15 25.23
CA GLU A 115 37.52 1.98 26.08
C GLU A 115 36.63 2.96 25.27
N GLY A 116 36.90 3.16 23.97
CA GLY A 116 36.06 3.95 23.03
C GLY A 116 35.14 3.12 22.14
#